data_AF-K6UU67-F1
#
_entry.id   AF-K6UU67-F1
#
_cell.length_a   1.000
_cell.length_b   1.000
_cell.length_c   1.000
_cell.angle_alpha   90.00
_cell.angle_beta   90.00
_cell.angle_gamma   90.00
#
_symmetry.space_group_name_H-M   'P 1'
#
loop_
_entity.id
_entity.type
_entity.pdbx_description
1 polymer ?
#
loop_
_entity_poly.entity_id
_entity_poly.type
_entity_poly.pdbx_seq_one_letter_code
_entity_poly.pdbx_strand_id
1 'polypeptide(L)'
;MAKGLRSKVKRRFRTVKRIHVNEIIEKPNVVKLHNKIKRLNKSKNTQDDLIRPPNKFLYPDDERAVIPQHKSPKVIDFRSEALPLSGFANVGNRRKYNLSEKIEIKNHYGNTPGFFDNMELNKMIDDMHKRSVEVMSTISKGNDVKG
;
A
#
# COMPACT_ATOMS: atom_id res chain seq x y z
N MET A 1 -28.23 -0.06 22.02
CA MET A 1 -28.63 0.73 20.83
C MET A 1 -27.61 0.53 19.70
N ALA A 2 -27.97 -0.20 18.63
CA ALA A 2 -27.06 -0.47 17.52
C ALA A 2 -26.83 0.78 16.65
N LYS A 3 -25.60 1.03 16.19
CA LYS A 3 -25.30 2.14 15.26
C LYS A 3 -25.56 1.72 13.81
N GLY A 4 -26.14 2.60 13.00
CA GLY A 4 -26.36 2.36 11.56
C GLY A 4 -25.09 2.26 10.71
N LEU A 5 -25.22 1.74 9.49
CA LEU A 5 -24.11 1.53 8.54
C LEU A 5 -23.35 2.84 8.21
N ARG A 6 -24.09 3.94 8.06
CA ARG A 6 -23.55 5.27 7.72
C ARG A 6 -22.97 6.04 8.92
N SER A 7 -22.96 5.43 10.11
CA SER A 7 -22.35 6.06 11.29
C SER A 7 -20.90 6.45 11.02
N LYS A 8 -20.54 7.70 11.32
CA LYS A 8 -19.19 8.24 11.14
C LYS A 8 -18.14 7.49 11.96
N VAL A 9 -18.51 7.01 13.16
CA VAL A 9 -17.62 6.21 14.03
C VAL A 9 -17.31 4.87 13.36
N LYS A 10 -18.34 4.11 12.97
CA LYS A 10 -18.17 2.83 12.28
C LYS A 10 -17.42 3.00 10.95
N ARG A 11 -17.68 4.09 10.21
CA ARG A 11 -16.92 4.41 8.98
C ARG A 11 -15.43 4.55 9.25
N ARG A 12 -15.03 5.24 10.32
CA ARG A 12 -13.62 5.42 10.70
C ARG A 12 -12.94 4.10 11.04
N PHE A 13 -13.55 3.27 11.88
CA PHE A 13 -13.02 1.94 12.17
C PHE A 13 -12.91 1.05 10.93
N ARG A 14 -13.87 1.13 10.01
CA ARG A 14 -13.78 0.43 8.72
C ARG A 14 -12.61 0.94 7.88
N THR A 15 -12.36 2.25 7.85
CA THR A 15 -11.19 2.80 7.17
C THR A 15 -9.91 2.22 7.76
N VAL A 16 -9.77 2.23 9.10
CA VAL A 16 -8.60 1.66 9.79
C VAL A 16 -8.37 0.18 9.45
N LYS A 17 -9.44 -0.62 9.42
CA LYS A 17 -9.35 -2.03 9.01
C LYS A 17 -8.92 -2.21 7.55
N ARG A 18 -9.39 -1.36 6.63
CA ARG A 18 -8.97 -1.40 5.22
C ARG A 18 -7.48 -1.12 5.06
N ILE A 19 -6.93 -0.19 5.85
CA ILE A 19 -5.47 0.08 5.87
C ILE A 19 -4.74 -1.21 6.16
N HIS A 20 -5.13 -1.85 7.25
CA HIS A 20 -4.46 -3.04 7.75
C HIS A 20 -4.51 -4.18 6.74
N VAL A 21 -5.66 -4.39 6.10
CA VAL A 21 -5.81 -5.34 4.99
C VAL A 21 -4.90 -5.00 3.83
N ASN A 22 -4.86 -3.73 3.40
CA ASN A 22 -4.01 -3.30 2.30
C ASN A 22 -2.52 -3.56 2.61
N GLU A 23 -2.09 -3.25 3.83
CA GLU A 23 -0.70 -3.44 4.24
C GLU A 23 -0.29 -4.90 4.35
N ILE A 24 -1.14 -5.76 4.93
CA ILE A 24 -0.82 -7.16 5.17
C ILE A 24 -1.08 -8.05 3.96
N ILE A 25 -2.10 -7.75 3.15
CA ILE A 25 -2.51 -8.59 2.01
C ILE A 25 -2.13 -7.94 0.68
N GLU A 26 -2.66 -6.75 0.42
CA GLU A 26 -2.67 -6.19 -0.95
C GLU A 26 -1.25 -5.81 -1.38
N LYS A 27 -0.51 -5.05 -0.56
CA LYS A 27 0.88 -4.67 -0.84
C LYS A 27 1.79 -5.88 -1.14
N PRO A 28 1.90 -6.90 -0.28
CA PRO A 28 2.76 -8.04 -0.59
C PRO A 28 2.30 -8.83 -1.81
N ASN A 29 0.99 -8.90 -2.08
CA ASN A 29 0.49 -9.54 -3.28
C ASN A 29 0.86 -8.77 -4.56
N VAL A 30 0.76 -7.44 -4.53
CA VAL A 30 1.20 -6.58 -5.64
C VAL A 30 2.70 -6.71 -5.89
N VAL A 31 3.52 -6.75 -4.83
CA VAL A 31 4.98 -6.95 -4.95
C VAL A 31 5.30 -8.33 -5.55
N LYS A 32 4.62 -9.39 -5.10
CA LYS A 32 4.78 -10.74 -5.68
C LYS A 32 4.41 -10.74 -7.17
N LEU A 33 3.30 -10.12 -7.53
CA LEU A 33 2.85 -10.02 -8.92
C LEU A 33 3.87 -9.26 -9.78
N HIS A 34 4.35 -8.11 -9.31
CA HIS A 34 5.38 -7.33 -9.98
C HIS A 34 6.65 -8.15 -10.23
N ASN A 35 7.13 -8.87 -9.21
CA ASN A 35 8.30 -9.73 -9.33
C ASN A 35 8.09 -10.85 -10.34
N LYS A 36 6.88 -11.44 -10.39
CA LYS A 36 6.52 -12.46 -11.37
C LYS A 36 6.59 -11.91 -12.80
N ILE A 37 6.01 -10.74 -13.05
CA ILE A 37 6.06 -10.07 -14.36
C ILE A 37 7.51 -9.78 -14.77
N LYS A 38 8.32 -9.27 -13.83
CA LYS A 38 9.74 -8.97 -14.08
C LYS A 38 10.56 -10.21 -14.43
N ARG A 39 10.26 -11.38 -13.85
CA ARG A 39 10.90 -12.66 -14.20
C ARG A 39 10.49 -13.13 -15.60
N LEU A 40 9.21 -12.99 -15.92
CA LEU A 40 8.64 -13.35 -17.23
C LEU A 40 9.32 -12.56 -18.36
N ASN A 41 9.50 -11.24 -18.18
CA ASN A 41 10.19 -10.38 -19.13
C ASN A 41 11.67 -10.74 -19.33
N LYS A 42 12.29 -11.42 -18.35
CA LYS A 42 13.70 -11.86 -18.41
C LYS A 42 13.84 -13.31 -18.90
N SER A 43 12.81 -13.86 -19.55
CA SER A 43 12.72 -15.25 -20.02
C SER A 43 13.06 -16.32 -18.98
N LYS A 44 12.93 -16.00 -17.69
CA LYS A 44 13.08 -17.00 -16.62
C LYS A 44 11.77 -17.77 -16.43
N ASN A 45 11.88 -19.05 -16.11
CA ASN A 45 10.73 -19.88 -15.78
C ASN A 45 9.98 -19.28 -14.58
N THR A 46 8.73 -18.89 -14.79
CA THR A 46 7.87 -18.33 -13.74
C THR A 46 7.24 -19.40 -12.86
N GLN A 47 7.45 -20.68 -13.21
CA GLN A 47 6.91 -21.84 -12.52
C GLN A 47 7.82 -22.37 -11.41
N ASP A 48 9.04 -21.85 -11.28
CA ASP A 48 10.01 -22.30 -10.26
C ASP A 48 9.44 -22.13 -8.84
N ASP A 49 8.60 -21.12 -8.60
CA ASP A 49 7.93 -20.90 -7.31
C ASP A 49 6.83 -21.95 -6.99
N LEU A 50 6.33 -22.67 -8.01
CA LEU A 50 5.31 -23.72 -7.84
C LEU A 50 5.93 -25.09 -7.55
N ILE A 51 7.21 -25.27 -7.87
CA ILE A 51 7.92 -26.52 -7.64
C ILE A 51 8.16 -26.66 -6.13
N ARG A 52 7.47 -27.62 -5.52
CA ARG A 52 7.67 -27.93 -4.09
C ARG A 52 8.99 -28.67 -3.93
N PRO A 53 9.75 -28.43 -2.84
CA PRO A 53 10.93 -29.22 -2.56
C PRO A 53 10.54 -30.69 -2.31
N PRO A 54 11.44 -31.65 -2.61
CA PRO A 54 11.19 -33.06 -2.36
C PRO A 54 10.95 -33.32 -0.86
N ASN A 55 10.14 -34.34 -0.56
CA ASN A 55 9.81 -34.70 0.83
C ASN A 55 10.97 -35.50 1.45
N LYS A 56 11.55 -34.99 2.54
CA LYS A 56 12.68 -35.63 3.23
C LYS A 56 12.34 -37.01 3.82
N PHE A 57 11.07 -37.27 4.15
CA PHE A 57 10.65 -38.59 4.64
C PHE A 57 10.67 -39.67 3.55
N LEU A 58 10.48 -39.29 2.28
CA LEU A 58 10.52 -40.22 1.15
C LEU A 58 11.92 -40.33 0.56
N TYR A 59 12.68 -39.23 0.54
CA TYR A 59 14.02 -39.14 -0.02
C TYR A 59 15.01 -38.66 1.05
N PRO A 60 15.40 -39.53 2.00
CA PRO A 60 16.26 -39.14 3.12
C PRO A 60 17.65 -38.71 2.66
N ASP A 61 18.18 -39.30 1.59
CA ASP A 61 19.54 -39.04 1.10
C ASP A 61 19.67 -37.77 0.25
N ASP A 62 18.55 -37.22 -0.26
CA ASP A 62 18.57 -36.00 -1.07
C ASP A 62 18.77 -34.76 -0.18
N GLU A 63 19.85 -34.00 -0.42
CA GLU A 63 20.17 -32.76 0.29
C GLU A 63 19.13 -31.66 0.06
N ARG A 64 18.45 -31.67 -1.09
CA ARG A 64 17.43 -30.67 -1.44
C ARG A 64 16.07 -30.97 -0.83
N ALA A 65 15.90 -32.16 -0.24
CA ALA A 65 14.64 -32.55 0.36
C ALA A 65 14.43 -31.86 1.72
N VAL A 66 13.19 -31.44 1.98
CA VAL A 66 12.80 -30.69 3.17
C VAL A 66 11.76 -31.47 3.94
N ILE A 67 11.83 -31.43 5.28
CA ILE A 67 10.80 -32.00 6.16
C ILE A 67 9.52 -31.17 5.99
N PRO A 68 8.41 -31.74 5.49
CA PRO A 68 7.16 -31.00 5.34
C PRO A 68 6.66 -30.52 6.71
N GLN A 69 6.48 -29.22 6.85
CA GLN A 69 5.89 -28.60 8.03
C GLN A 69 4.55 -27.95 7.67
N HIS A 70 3.54 -28.19 8.50
CA HIS A 70 2.27 -27.49 8.37
C HIS A 70 2.46 -26.01 8.72
N LYS A 71 2.21 -25.11 7.75
CA LYS A 71 2.22 -23.66 7.98
C LYS A 71 0.83 -23.21 8.39
N SER A 72 0.69 -22.69 9.61
CA SER A 72 -0.57 -22.08 10.05
C SER A 72 -0.93 -20.91 9.13
N PRO A 73 -2.21 -20.78 8.72
CA PRO A 73 -2.63 -19.63 7.92
C PRO A 73 -2.40 -18.34 8.72
N LYS A 74 -1.85 -17.31 8.06
CA LYS A 74 -1.72 -15.99 8.66
C LYS A 74 -3.11 -15.37 8.74
N VAL A 75 -3.71 -15.39 9.93
CA VAL A 75 -4.98 -14.72 10.20
C VAL A 75 -4.73 -13.25 10.51
N ILE A 76 -5.57 -12.37 9.99
CA ILE A 76 -5.50 -10.93 10.23
C ILE A 76 -6.29 -10.61 11.48
N ASP A 77 -5.65 -9.93 12.43
CA ASP A 77 -6.32 -9.47 13.63
C ASP A 77 -6.98 -8.10 13.39
N PHE A 78 -8.28 -8.03 13.64
CA PHE A 78 -9.08 -6.81 13.51
C PHE A 78 -9.51 -6.20 14.84
N ARG A 79 -8.96 -6.70 15.96
CA ARG A 79 -9.09 -6.08 17.28
C ARG A 79 -8.38 -4.73 17.28
N SER A 80 -8.88 -3.81 18.09
CA SER A 80 -8.32 -2.45 18.20
C SER A 80 -6.85 -2.46 18.64
N GLU A 81 -6.44 -3.42 19.47
CA GLU A 81 -5.07 -3.59 19.95
C GLU A 81 -4.07 -3.85 18.82
N ALA A 82 -4.46 -4.63 17.82
CA ALA A 82 -3.63 -4.94 16.65
C ALA A 82 -3.62 -3.81 15.60
N LEU A 83 -4.46 -2.79 15.76
CA LEU A 83 -4.67 -1.71 14.80
C LEU A 83 -4.14 -0.38 15.39
N PRO A 84 -2.90 0.04 15.07
CA PRO A 84 -2.27 1.20 15.72
C PRO A 84 -3.07 2.50 15.57
N LEU A 85 -3.79 2.64 14.47
CA LEU A 85 -4.59 3.84 14.16
C LEU A 85 -6.00 3.81 14.76
N SER A 86 -6.39 2.70 15.40
CA SER A 86 -7.73 2.55 15.97
C SER A 86 -8.00 3.55 17.10
N GLY A 87 -6.96 3.93 17.84
CA GLY A 87 -7.02 4.94 18.90
C GLY A 87 -7.55 6.28 18.41
N PHE A 88 -7.21 6.69 17.17
CA PHE A 88 -7.68 7.95 16.56
C PHE A 88 -9.13 7.89 16.07
N ALA A 89 -9.70 6.70 15.87
CA ALA A 89 -11.04 6.52 15.31
C ALA A 89 -12.19 6.75 16.33
N ASN A 90 -11.85 6.94 17.60
CA ASN A 90 -12.81 7.13 18.69
C ASN A 90 -13.66 8.41 18.59
N VAL A 91 -14.74 8.44 19.38
CA VAL A 91 -15.59 9.62 19.57
C VAL A 91 -14.83 10.65 20.41
N GLY A 92 -15.02 11.95 20.13
CA GLY A 92 -14.35 13.03 20.88
C GLY A 92 -12.93 13.36 20.44
N ASN A 93 -12.24 12.47 19.72
CA ASN A 93 -10.89 12.74 19.25
C ASN A 93 -10.78 13.90 18.27
N ARG A 94 -9.64 14.60 18.35
CA ARG A 94 -9.23 15.64 17.40
C ARG A 94 -9.11 15.07 15.99
N ARG A 95 -9.64 15.81 15.01
CA ARG A 95 -9.75 15.36 13.61
C ARG A 95 -8.89 16.16 12.64
N LYS A 96 -8.65 17.43 12.96
CA LYS A 96 -7.81 18.32 12.18
C LYS A 96 -6.43 18.32 12.81
N TYR A 97 -5.43 18.06 11.98
CA TYR A 97 -4.02 18.07 12.36
C TYR A 97 -3.28 19.02 11.44
N ASN A 98 -2.30 19.72 11.98
CA ASN A 98 -1.34 20.56 11.26
C ASN A 98 -0.38 19.68 10.47
N LEU A 99 0.28 20.24 9.46
CA LEU A 99 1.13 19.46 8.56
C LEU A 99 2.30 18.77 9.29
N SER A 100 2.87 19.39 10.32
CA SER A 100 3.91 18.78 11.17
C SER A 100 3.40 17.54 11.90
N GLU A 101 2.33 17.68 12.67
CA GLU A 101 1.74 16.59 13.46
C GLU A 101 1.30 15.41 12.57
N LYS A 102 0.85 15.73 11.36
CA LYS A 102 0.50 14.77 10.32
C LYS A 102 1.68 13.91 9.88
N ILE A 103 2.84 14.54 9.70
CA ILE A 103 4.10 13.85 9.35
C ILE A 103 4.56 13.01 10.54
N GLU A 104 4.47 13.53 11.76
CA GLU A 104 4.82 12.80 12.99
C GLU A 104 3.97 11.53 13.15
N ILE A 105 2.64 11.64 13.00
CA ILE A 105 1.71 10.51 13.06
C ILE A 105 2.09 9.46 12.01
N LYS A 106 2.44 9.89 10.79
CA LYS A 106 2.90 8.97 9.73
C LYS A 106 4.18 8.26 10.12
N ASN A 107 5.17 8.98 10.65
CA ASN A 107 6.46 8.42 11.02
C ASN A 107 6.32 7.39 12.15
N HIS A 108 5.42 7.64 13.10
CA HIS A 108 5.17 6.72 14.21
C HIS A 108 4.32 5.49 13.83
N TYR A 109 3.28 5.68 13.00
CA TYR A 109 2.24 4.66 12.81
C TYR A 109 2.13 4.11 11.38
N GLY A 110 2.94 4.58 10.44
CA GLY A 110 2.95 4.12 9.04
C GLY A 110 1.95 4.85 8.12
N ASN A 111 1.70 4.26 6.95
CA ASN A 111 0.91 4.91 5.90
C ASN A 111 -0.60 4.80 6.15
N THR A 112 -1.26 5.91 6.46
CA THR A 112 -2.72 5.99 6.55
C THR A 112 -3.35 6.29 5.17
N PRO A 113 -4.39 5.57 4.69
CA PRO A 113 -5.09 5.88 3.45
C PRO A 113 -6.09 7.00 3.71
N GLY A 114 -6.05 7.98 2.82
CA GLY A 114 -6.68 9.29 2.98
C GLY A 114 -5.72 10.40 3.43
N PHE A 115 -4.43 10.08 3.63
CA PHE A 115 -3.41 11.06 3.99
C PHE A 115 -2.51 11.44 2.80
N PHE A 116 -2.25 10.48 1.91
CA PHE A 116 -1.42 10.65 0.71
C PHE A 116 -2.20 10.94 -0.58
N ASP A 117 -3.51 10.70 -0.60
CA ASP A 117 -4.31 10.88 -1.82
C ASP A 117 -4.26 12.32 -2.36
N ASN A 118 -3.86 13.29 -1.54
CA ASN A 118 -3.75 14.68 -1.97
C ASN A 118 -2.31 15.17 -2.14
N MET A 119 -1.30 14.65 -1.45
CA MET A 119 0.01 15.34 -1.45
C MET A 119 0.87 14.98 -2.67
N GLU A 120 0.93 13.70 -3.06
CA GLU A 120 1.64 13.28 -4.28
C GLU A 120 0.85 13.66 -5.53
N LEU A 121 -0.48 13.55 -5.46
CA LEU A 121 -1.39 14.01 -6.51
C LEU A 121 -1.32 15.54 -6.70
N ASN A 122 -1.33 16.34 -5.62
CA ASN A 122 -1.16 17.79 -5.75
C ASN A 122 0.22 18.14 -6.29
N LYS A 123 1.30 17.48 -5.85
CA LYS A 123 2.63 17.68 -6.43
C LYS A 123 2.67 17.34 -7.92
N MET A 124 2.03 16.23 -8.32
CA MET A 124 1.93 15.84 -9.73
C MET A 124 1.10 16.85 -10.54
N ILE A 125 -0.02 17.34 -10.01
CA ILE A 125 -0.86 18.37 -10.64
C ILE A 125 -0.09 19.69 -10.75
N ASP A 126 0.63 20.10 -9.71
CA ASP A 126 1.46 21.31 -9.70
C ASP A 126 2.60 21.21 -10.70
N ASP A 127 3.26 20.05 -10.80
CA ASP A 127 4.32 19.81 -11.79
C ASP A 127 3.76 19.76 -13.22
N MET A 128 2.56 19.22 -13.43
CA MET A 128 1.85 19.30 -14.71
C MET A 128 1.49 20.74 -15.09
N HIS A 129 1.00 21.54 -14.14
CA HIS A 129 0.71 22.96 -14.37
C HIS A 129 1.96 23.78 -14.69
N LYS A 130 3.08 23.56 -13.97
CA LYS A 130 4.36 24.22 -14.27
C LYS A 130 4.83 23.92 -15.70
N ARG A 131 4.83 22.64 -16.08
CA ARG A 131 5.18 22.22 -17.44
C ARG A 131 4.26 22.84 -18.49
N SER A 132 2.97 22.94 -18.20
CA SER A 132 2.01 23.59 -19.11
C SER A 132 2.31 25.08 -19.28
N VAL A 133 2.64 25.80 -18.21
CA VAL A 133 3.00 27.22 -18.27
C VAL A 133 4.29 27.43 -19.05
N GLU A 134 5.29 26.58 -18.84
CA GLU A 134 6.55 26.58 -19.58
C GLU A 134 6.30 26.39 -21.08
N VAL A 135 5.51 25.39 -21.46
CA VAL A 135 5.15 25.12 -22.87
C VAL A 135 4.43 26.32 -23.48
N MET A 136 3.43 26.89 -22.82
CA MET A 136 2.70 28.06 -23.33
C MET A 136 3.61 29.29 -23.49
N SER A 137 4.57 29.48 -22.57
CA SER A 137 5.56 30.56 -22.68
C SER A 137 6.50 30.39 -23.87
N THR A 138 6.88 29.15 -24.20
CA THR A 138 7.72 28.86 -25.37
C THR A 138 6.97 29.06 -26.69
N ILE A 139 5.68 28.71 -26.73
CA ILE A 139 4.82 28.93 -27.91
C ILE A 139 4.62 30.43 -28.16
N SER A 140 4.39 31.21 -27.10
CA SER A 140 4.27 32.68 -27.20
C SER A 140 5.55 33.30 -27.75
N LYS A 141 6.72 32.93 -27.21
CA LYS A 141 8.02 33.43 -27.68
C LYS A 141 8.35 32.99 -29.11
N GLY A 142 7.91 31.81 -29.53
CA GLY A 142 8.12 31.31 -30.89
C GLY A 142 7.29 32.03 -31.95
N ASN A 143 6.15 32.61 -31.56
CA ASN A 143 5.29 33.39 -32.46
C ASN A 143 5.78 34.83 -32.65
N ASP A 144 6.43 35.43 -31.65
CA ASP A 144 7.00 36.78 -31.75
C ASP A 144 8.25 36.87 -32.64
N VAL A 145 8.91 35.75 -32.94
CA VAL A 145 10.13 35.69 -33.79
C VAL A 145 9.80 35.50 -35.29
N LYS A 146 8.52 35.25 -35.63
CA LYS A 146 8.06 35.06 -37.02
C LYS A 146 7.20 36.22 -37.55
N GLY A 147 7.19 37.36 -36.85
CA GLY A 147 6.57 38.61 -37.29
C GLY A 147 7.58 39.54 -37.96
#